data_AF-A0A0A0I3M6-F1
#
_entry.id   AF-A0A0A0I3M6-F1
#
_cell.length_a   1.000
_cell.length_b   1.000
_cell.length_c   1.000
_cell.angle_alpha   90.00
_cell.angle_beta   90.00
_cell.angle_gamma   90.00
#
_symmetry.space_group_name_H-M   'P 1'
#
loop_
_entity.id
_entity.type
_entity.pdbx_description
1 polymer ?
#
loop_
_entity_poly.entity_id
_entity_poly.type
_entity_poly.pdbx_seq_one_letter_code
_entity_poly.pdbx_strand_id
1 'polypeptide(L)'
;MNEFYIMNKDIPVLIFSDKLNINGDYPIIKIINEQSLPYILKHEIGGLKDWFKSRVIPTNRNHLEKLIESLQFEKKPTALDYLKLNNGFSLNDSYWIKPLDISSMYPKDLCWDKYNLYDNKFEEALGLVTFFGNNTSLGGTVNTPKVSSPELTTQGVMNKAWRRTDNKLLLYKRGNIGAANLDKEHFSESIASEIGKILGLNCIPYWTDKWHNQNCSVCEIFTNKDKGYLPFRYFLEAIEPNRKKWGFANVIEWIPKEFKQDFLDMIVFDYIIENRDRHLGNFGFIIDNNTQELLSFAPLFDQGYSLMANALEEDFNKDLKEYSESHPSFVLENKDLAKYVIERNKQRYKGFTKTLRLKIDNINWFNCPNWYKEGIKKLIFTRCEVINSI
;
A
#
# COMPACT_ATOMS: atom_id res chain seq x y z
N MET A 1 18.30 29.35 -0.34
CA MET A 1 16.83 29.13 -0.30
C MET A 1 16.46 28.83 -1.71
N ASN A 2 15.94 27.64 -1.97
CA ASN A 2 15.65 27.20 -3.32
C ASN A 2 14.14 27.06 -3.47
N GLU A 3 13.64 27.45 -4.63
CA GLU A 3 12.24 27.33 -4.99
C GLU A 3 12.06 26.16 -5.94
N PHE A 4 10.93 25.48 -5.79
CA PHE A 4 10.59 24.30 -6.57
C PHE A 4 9.15 24.41 -7.04
N TYR A 5 8.91 23.95 -8.26
CA TYR A 5 7.58 23.55 -8.68
C TYR A 5 7.24 22.21 -8.05
N ILE A 6 5.99 22.07 -7.60
CA ILE A 6 5.30 20.78 -7.71
C ILE A 6 4.70 20.73 -9.10
N MET A 7 5.03 19.66 -9.82
CA MET A 7 4.55 19.34 -11.14
C MET A 7 3.59 18.16 -11.06
N ASN A 8 2.58 18.14 -11.92
CA ASN A 8 1.77 16.98 -12.22
C ASN A 8 1.93 16.66 -13.70
N LYS A 9 2.64 15.58 -14.02
CA LYS A 9 3.16 15.36 -15.39
C LYS A 9 3.92 16.62 -15.85
N ASP A 10 3.52 17.23 -16.96
CA ASP A 10 4.13 18.46 -17.49
C ASP A 10 3.48 19.75 -16.99
N ILE A 11 2.45 19.66 -16.14
CA ILE A 11 1.67 20.81 -15.67
C ILE A 11 2.26 21.31 -14.34
N PRO A 12 2.72 22.57 -14.26
CA PRO A 12 3.09 23.17 -12.98
C PRO A 12 1.86 23.43 -12.12
N VAL A 13 1.86 22.92 -10.89
CA VAL A 13 0.71 22.96 -9.97
C VAL A 13 0.87 24.09 -8.96
N LEU A 14 2.02 24.18 -8.31
CA LEU A 14 2.36 25.24 -7.36
C LEU A 14 3.87 25.44 -7.27
N ILE A 15 4.28 26.57 -6.67
CA ILE A 15 5.66 26.89 -6.32
C ILE A 15 5.77 26.90 -4.79
N PHE A 16 6.82 26.28 -4.24
CA PHE A 16 7.12 26.29 -2.81
C PHE A 16 8.60 26.56 -2.54
N SER A 17 8.90 27.03 -1.33
CA SER A 17 10.28 27.19 -0.85
C SER A 17 10.68 26.03 0.04
N ASP A 18 11.91 25.57 -0.11
CA ASP A 18 12.48 24.47 0.68
C ASP A 18 12.91 24.85 2.10
N LYS A 19 12.69 26.10 2.51
CA LYS A 19 12.93 26.57 3.86
C LYS A 19 11.64 26.57 4.67
N LEU A 20 11.65 25.87 5.81
CA LEU A 20 10.52 25.88 6.74
C LEU A 20 10.20 27.29 7.26
N ASN A 21 8.92 27.58 7.41
CA ASN A 21 8.40 28.77 8.09
C ASN A 21 8.38 28.58 9.62
N ILE A 22 7.91 29.59 10.36
CA ILE A 22 7.84 29.56 11.84
C ILE A 22 6.91 28.46 12.40
N ASN A 23 5.92 28.02 11.61
CA ASN A 23 5.03 26.92 11.96
C ASN A 23 5.64 25.55 11.65
N GLY A 24 6.86 25.52 11.11
CA GLY A 24 7.58 24.31 10.77
C GLY A 24 7.03 23.59 9.54
N ASP A 25 6.41 24.31 8.61
CA ASP A 25 5.94 23.82 7.31
C ASP A 25 6.65 24.52 6.13
N TYR A 26 6.62 23.93 4.94
CA TYR A 26 7.17 24.53 3.72
C TYR A 26 6.17 25.53 3.14
N PRO A 27 6.54 26.81 2.94
CA PRO A 27 5.61 27.81 2.45
C PRO A 27 5.32 27.61 0.96
N ILE A 28 4.04 27.59 0.62
CA ILE A 28 3.56 27.70 -0.76
C ILE A 28 3.67 29.18 -1.16
N ILE A 29 4.48 29.46 -2.19
CA ILE A 29 4.72 30.81 -2.72
C ILE A 29 3.57 31.21 -3.66
N LYS A 30 3.16 30.28 -4.53
CA LYS A 30 2.12 30.52 -5.53
C LYS A 30 1.43 29.21 -5.91
N ILE A 31 0.10 29.19 -5.91
CA ILE A 31 -0.67 28.12 -6.55
C ILE A 31 -0.89 28.54 -8.02
N ILE A 32 -0.59 27.62 -8.94
CA ILE A 32 -0.68 27.85 -10.40
C ILE A 32 -1.93 27.15 -10.95
N ASN A 33 -2.21 25.92 -10.49
CA ASN A 33 -3.36 25.15 -10.91
C ASN A 33 -4.05 24.51 -9.69
N GLU A 34 -5.14 25.14 -9.23
CA GLU A 34 -5.92 24.69 -8.08
C GLU A 34 -6.62 23.34 -8.32
N GLN A 35 -7.09 23.09 -9.55
CA GLN A 35 -7.83 21.86 -9.87
C GLN A 35 -6.94 20.61 -9.74
N SER A 36 -5.65 20.76 -10.08
CA SER A 36 -4.64 19.71 -10.00
C SER A 36 -3.83 19.69 -8.70
N LEU A 37 -4.24 20.42 -7.65
CA LEU A 37 -3.61 20.31 -6.33
C LEU A 37 -3.71 18.88 -5.80
N PRO A 38 -2.63 18.29 -5.23
CA PRO A 38 -2.70 17.00 -4.58
C PRO A 38 -3.79 16.94 -3.51
N TYR A 39 -4.47 15.79 -3.38
CA TYR A 39 -5.65 15.62 -2.52
C TYR A 39 -5.50 16.19 -1.10
N ILE A 40 -4.36 15.93 -0.43
CA ILE A 40 -4.07 16.43 0.93
C ILE A 40 -4.11 17.95 1.01
N LEU A 41 -3.53 18.64 0.02
CA LEU A 41 -3.48 20.10 -0.03
C LEU A 41 -4.83 20.67 -0.47
N LYS A 42 -5.47 20.03 -1.45
CA LYS A 42 -6.77 20.44 -2.00
C LYS A 42 -7.88 20.44 -0.95
N HIS A 43 -7.82 19.53 0.01
CA HIS A 43 -8.79 19.38 1.09
C HIS A 43 -8.31 19.92 2.43
N GLU A 44 -7.21 20.70 2.45
CA GLU A 44 -6.66 21.34 3.66
C GLU A 44 -6.42 20.36 4.84
N ILE A 45 -6.17 19.08 4.53
CA ILE A 45 -5.91 18.04 5.54
C ILE A 45 -4.62 18.32 6.30
N GLY A 46 -3.66 18.93 5.63
CA GLY A 46 -2.36 19.30 6.17
C GLY A 46 -1.57 20.14 5.16
N GLY A 47 -0.34 20.48 5.55
CA GLY A 47 0.55 21.32 4.75
C GLY A 47 1.43 20.52 3.78
N LEU A 48 2.38 21.21 3.15
CA LEU A 48 3.34 20.58 2.25
C LEU A 48 4.19 19.52 2.95
N LYS A 49 4.55 19.76 4.21
CA LYS A 49 5.27 18.79 5.04
C LYS A 49 4.50 17.49 5.22
N ASP A 50 3.18 17.56 5.39
CA ASP A 50 2.34 16.37 5.55
C ASP A 50 2.16 15.64 4.22
N TRP A 51 2.01 16.38 3.12
CA TRP A 51 2.01 15.79 1.79
C TRP A 51 3.34 15.10 1.46
N PHE A 52 4.49 15.73 1.70
CA PHE A 52 5.79 15.07 1.50
C PHE A 52 5.95 13.82 2.37
N LYS A 53 5.54 13.88 3.65
CA LYS A 53 5.55 12.71 4.55
C LYS A 53 4.67 11.56 4.05
N SER A 54 3.54 11.88 3.41
CA SER A 54 2.64 10.86 2.84
C SER A 54 3.26 10.08 1.68
N ARG A 55 4.30 10.64 1.03
CA ARG A 55 4.93 10.07 -0.17
C ARG A 55 6.17 9.27 0.14
N VAL A 56 6.97 9.69 1.12
CA VAL A 56 8.29 9.09 1.37
C VAL A 56 8.22 7.80 2.17
N ILE A 57 9.16 6.90 1.88
CA ILE A 57 9.42 5.69 2.65
C ILE A 57 9.25 5.91 4.18
N PRO A 58 8.46 5.09 4.89
CA PRO A 58 8.21 5.26 6.31
C PRO A 58 9.47 5.19 7.17
N THR A 59 9.51 5.95 8.27
CA THR A 59 10.66 5.99 9.18
C THR A 59 10.91 4.68 9.94
N ASN A 60 9.92 3.79 9.97
CA ASN A 60 9.99 2.46 10.58
C ASN A 60 10.15 1.35 9.54
N ARG A 61 10.43 1.66 8.27
CA ARG A 61 10.70 0.66 7.23
C ARG A 61 11.89 -0.20 7.63
N ASN A 62 11.73 -1.52 7.53
CA ASN A 62 12.84 -2.45 7.72
C ASN A 62 14.02 -2.07 6.81
N HIS A 63 15.23 -2.11 7.37
CA HIS A 63 16.49 -1.75 6.70
C HIS A 63 16.64 -0.27 6.31
N LEU A 64 15.80 0.64 6.83
CA LEU A 64 15.94 2.07 6.55
C LEU A 64 17.30 2.65 6.97
N GLU A 65 17.86 2.22 8.11
CA GLU A 65 19.17 2.69 8.57
C GLU A 65 20.27 2.39 7.53
N LYS A 66 20.24 1.18 6.96
CA LYS A 66 21.16 0.75 5.91
C LYS A 66 20.97 1.54 4.62
N LEU A 67 19.72 1.85 4.28
CA LEU A 67 19.40 2.76 3.18
C LEU A 67 19.99 4.15 3.43
N ILE A 68 19.81 4.72 4.62
CA ILE A 68 20.34 6.05 4.98
C ILE A 68 21.88 6.06 4.91
N GLU A 69 22.54 5.04 5.44
CA GLU A 69 24.00 4.87 5.34
C GLU A 69 24.47 4.85 3.88
N SER A 70 23.74 4.16 3.00
CA SER A 70 24.04 4.10 1.57
C SER A 70 23.85 5.44 0.85
N LEU A 71 22.98 6.31 1.37
CA LEU A 71 22.67 7.62 0.79
C LEU A 71 23.60 8.74 1.31
N GLN A 72 24.47 8.45 2.28
CA GLN A 72 25.49 9.37 2.81
C GLN A 72 24.96 10.74 3.29
N PHE A 73 23.77 10.77 3.88
CA PHE A 73 23.27 12.01 4.48
C PHE A 73 24.10 12.41 5.72
N GLU A 74 24.59 13.64 5.76
CA GLU A 74 25.36 14.17 6.92
C GLU A 74 24.51 14.33 8.18
N LYS A 75 23.19 14.47 8.02
CA LYS A 75 22.20 14.66 9.10
C LYS A 75 20.98 13.80 8.82
N LYS A 76 20.15 13.59 9.85
CA LYS A 76 18.89 12.86 9.69
C LYS A 76 18.03 13.54 8.60
N PRO A 77 17.72 12.85 7.48
CA PRO A 77 17.02 13.46 6.35
C PRO A 77 15.54 13.74 6.69
N THR A 78 15.03 14.84 6.15
CA THR A 78 13.61 15.17 6.12
C THR A 78 12.90 14.45 4.97
N ALA A 79 11.56 14.48 4.96
CA ALA A 79 10.80 13.95 3.82
C ALA A 79 11.17 14.64 2.50
N LEU A 80 11.35 15.97 2.51
CA LEU A 80 11.77 16.69 1.31
C LEU A 80 13.18 16.29 0.84
N ASP A 81 14.10 15.96 1.76
CA ASP A 81 15.45 15.52 1.40
C ASP A 81 15.42 14.20 0.62
N TYR A 82 14.58 13.24 1.03
CA TYR A 82 14.36 12.02 0.24
C TYR A 82 13.76 12.30 -1.14
N LEU A 83 12.72 13.14 -1.22
CA LEU A 83 12.09 13.47 -2.50
C LEU A 83 13.06 14.20 -3.43
N LYS A 84 13.97 15.03 -2.92
CA LYS A 84 14.97 15.71 -3.75
C LYS A 84 15.96 14.75 -4.42
N LEU A 85 16.16 13.53 -3.90
CA LEU A 85 17.07 12.54 -4.48
C LEU A 85 16.53 11.90 -5.77
N ASN A 86 15.21 11.72 -5.89
CA ASN A 86 14.53 11.13 -7.05
C ASN A 86 13.51 12.08 -7.68
N ASN A 87 13.60 13.38 -7.40
CA ASN A 87 12.62 14.40 -7.80
C ASN A 87 11.17 14.12 -7.37
N GLY A 88 10.95 13.30 -6.35
CA GLY A 88 9.63 12.98 -5.81
C GLY A 88 8.76 12.14 -6.75
N PHE A 89 9.35 11.61 -7.83
CA PHE A 89 8.68 10.63 -8.68
C PHE A 89 8.29 9.41 -7.82
N SER A 90 7.07 8.92 -8.04
CA SER A 90 6.53 7.78 -7.32
C SER A 90 5.78 6.84 -8.25
N LEU A 91 5.41 5.69 -7.70
CA LEU A 91 4.51 4.71 -8.33
C LEU A 91 3.10 4.74 -7.70
N ASN A 92 2.72 5.85 -7.04
CA ASN A 92 1.38 6.04 -6.48
C ASN A 92 0.57 7.11 -7.20
N ASP A 93 1.22 8.02 -7.94
CA ASP A 93 0.62 9.14 -8.66
C ASP A 93 1.61 9.76 -9.64
N SER A 94 1.21 10.83 -10.34
CA SER A 94 2.03 11.55 -11.32
C SER A 94 2.63 12.88 -10.85
N TYR A 95 2.69 13.10 -9.53
CA TYR A 95 3.32 14.31 -8.99
C TYR A 95 4.83 14.14 -8.83
N TRP A 96 5.55 15.25 -9.00
CA TRP A 96 7.00 15.30 -8.80
C TRP A 96 7.44 16.75 -8.51
N ILE A 97 8.68 16.93 -8.08
CA ILE A 97 9.28 18.24 -7.77
C ILE A 97 10.35 18.63 -8.78
N LYS A 98 10.26 19.86 -9.28
CA LYS A 98 11.20 20.43 -10.26
C LYS A 98 11.79 21.73 -9.70
N PRO A 99 13.11 21.88 -9.59
CA PRO A 99 13.70 23.14 -9.15
C PRO A 99 13.39 24.28 -10.15
N LEU A 100 13.15 25.50 -9.66
CA LEU A 100 12.97 26.69 -10.51
C LEU A 100 14.28 27.12 -11.16
N ASP A 101 15.37 27.08 -10.39
CA ASP A 101 16.71 27.30 -10.89
C ASP A 101 17.40 25.95 -11.10
N ILE A 102 17.83 25.67 -12.34
CA ILE A 102 18.50 24.42 -12.68
C ILE A 102 19.93 24.51 -12.15
N SER A 103 20.09 24.16 -10.87
CA SER A 103 21.40 23.99 -10.27
C SER A 103 22.14 22.81 -10.92
N SER A 104 23.47 22.78 -10.81
CA SER A 104 24.32 21.68 -11.30
C SER A 104 23.94 20.29 -10.74
N MET A 105 23.13 20.25 -9.67
CA MET A 105 22.67 19.04 -9.02
C MET A 105 21.59 18.27 -9.80
N TYR A 106 20.82 18.91 -10.69
CA TYR A 106 19.72 18.26 -11.44
C TYR A 106 20.09 18.02 -12.91
N PRO A 107 19.54 16.99 -13.58
CA PRO A 107 19.71 16.83 -15.02
C PRO A 107 19.16 18.04 -15.78
N LYS A 108 19.88 18.50 -16.81
CA LYS A 108 19.44 19.64 -17.65
C LYS A 108 18.16 19.33 -18.43
N ASP A 109 17.92 18.06 -18.73
CA ASP A 109 16.78 17.55 -19.48
C ASP A 109 15.71 16.93 -18.58
N LEU A 110 15.67 17.31 -17.29
CA LEU A 110 14.67 16.86 -16.33
C LEU A 110 13.24 17.25 -16.78
N CYS A 111 12.49 16.25 -17.23
CA CYS A 111 11.08 16.34 -17.61
C CYS A 111 10.33 15.04 -17.23
N TRP A 112 8.99 15.10 -17.27
CA TRP A 112 8.14 13.98 -16.93
C TRP A 112 8.39 12.76 -17.82
N ASP A 113 8.36 12.96 -19.15
CA ASP A 113 8.49 11.87 -20.12
C ASP A 113 9.74 11.01 -19.96
N LYS A 114 10.87 11.64 -19.57
CA LYS A 114 12.16 10.95 -19.44
C LYS A 114 12.42 10.30 -18.09
N TYR A 115 11.76 10.77 -17.03
CA TYR A 115 12.12 10.41 -15.65
C TYR A 115 10.98 9.80 -14.83
N ASN A 116 9.74 9.80 -15.34
CA ASN A 116 8.66 9.14 -14.63
C ASN A 116 8.92 7.64 -14.47
N LEU A 117 8.61 7.09 -13.29
CA LEU A 117 8.92 5.70 -12.94
C LEU A 117 7.99 4.69 -13.63
N TYR A 118 6.88 5.13 -14.22
CA TYR A 118 5.94 4.25 -14.92
C TYR A 118 6.52 3.76 -16.26
N ASP A 119 7.06 4.67 -17.06
CA ASP A 119 7.56 4.38 -18.41
C ASP A 119 9.06 4.09 -18.43
N ASN A 120 9.83 4.68 -17.52
CA ASN A 120 11.28 4.68 -17.59
C ASN A 120 11.93 3.64 -16.69
N LYS A 121 13.18 3.30 -17.01
CA LYS A 121 14.02 2.44 -16.16
C LYS A 121 14.39 3.18 -14.88
N PHE A 122 14.53 2.43 -13.81
CA PHE A 122 15.00 2.92 -12.52
C PHE A 122 16.05 1.96 -11.95
N GLU A 123 16.83 2.49 -11.01
CA GLU A 123 17.87 1.76 -10.31
C GLU A 123 17.25 0.82 -9.27
N GLU A 124 17.45 -0.49 -9.47
CA GLU A 124 17.02 -1.54 -8.54
C GLU A 124 18.01 -1.70 -7.37
N ALA A 125 19.15 -1.00 -7.40
CA ALA A 125 20.20 -1.02 -6.39
C ALA A 125 19.66 -0.70 -4.97
N LEU A 126 18.84 0.34 -4.82
CA LEU A 126 18.21 0.64 -3.52
C LEU A 126 17.18 -0.43 -3.13
N GLY A 127 16.53 -1.05 -4.11
CA GLY A 127 15.61 -2.17 -3.90
C GLY A 127 16.32 -3.35 -3.24
N LEU A 128 17.54 -3.67 -3.65
CA LEU A 128 18.35 -4.70 -2.99
C LEU A 128 18.60 -4.39 -1.50
N VAL A 129 18.86 -3.13 -1.16
CA VAL A 129 19.09 -2.69 0.22
C VAL A 129 17.79 -2.78 1.04
N THR A 130 16.68 -2.23 0.54
CA THR A 130 15.38 -2.23 1.24
C THR A 130 14.74 -3.61 1.32
N PHE A 131 15.18 -4.56 0.49
CA PHE A 131 14.68 -5.93 0.45
C PHE A 131 15.51 -6.91 1.29
N PHE A 132 16.84 -6.93 1.09
CA PHE A 132 17.75 -7.88 1.74
C PHE A 132 18.45 -7.32 2.98
N GLY A 133 18.56 -6.00 3.09
CA GLY A 133 19.34 -5.36 4.15
C GLY A 133 20.84 -5.61 4.02
N ASN A 134 21.36 -5.91 2.83
CA ASN A 134 22.79 -6.12 2.62
C ASN A 134 23.34 -5.00 1.73
N ASN A 135 24.35 -4.28 2.24
CA ASN A 135 25.04 -3.22 1.49
C ASN A 135 26.13 -3.83 0.58
N THR A 136 26.51 -5.09 0.82
CA THR A 136 27.62 -5.79 0.16
C THR A 136 27.33 -6.21 -1.27
N SER A 137 26.07 -6.24 -1.69
CA SER A 137 25.64 -6.55 -3.07
C SER A 137 25.80 -5.36 -4.02
N LEU A 138 26.06 -4.16 -3.49
CA LEU A 138 26.38 -2.97 -4.27
C LEU A 138 27.89 -3.01 -4.52
N GLY A 139 28.30 -3.58 -5.66
CA GLY A 139 29.68 -3.58 -6.14
C GLY A 139 30.16 -2.18 -6.53
N GLY A 140 30.15 -1.25 -5.58
CA GLY A 140 30.40 0.16 -5.77
C GLY A 140 29.48 0.99 -4.88
N THR A 141 30.05 1.99 -4.22
CA THR A 141 29.30 3.06 -3.56
C THR A 141 28.16 3.55 -4.45
N VAL A 142 26.99 3.83 -3.86
CA VAL A 142 25.99 4.70 -4.49
C VAL A 142 26.60 6.11 -4.52
N ASN A 143 27.53 6.35 -5.45
CA ASN A 143 28.29 7.59 -5.56
C ASN A 143 27.37 8.72 -6.07
N THR A 144 26.61 9.32 -5.15
CA THR A 144 26.04 10.69 -5.21
C THR A 144 25.09 11.02 -6.40
N PRO A 145 24.51 12.23 -6.43
CA PRO A 145 23.07 12.49 -6.42
C PRO A 145 22.34 12.09 -7.73
N LYS A 146 21.04 11.78 -7.67
CA LYS A 146 20.12 11.34 -8.75
C LYS A 146 19.90 9.82 -8.76
N VAL A 147 19.26 9.31 -7.71
CA VAL A 147 18.80 7.92 -7.74
C VAL A 147 17.38 7.91 -8.28
N SER A 148 17.21 7.57 -9.56
CA SER A 148 15.89 7.21 -10.07
C SER A 148 15.52 5.88 -9.41
N SER A 149 14.74 5.91 -8.34
CA SER A 149 14.30 4.69 -7.65
C SER A 149 12.94 4.90 -6.99
N PRO A 150 12.00 3.95 -7.15
CA PRO A 150 10.70 4.00 -6.50
C PRO A 150 10.78 3.77 -4.99
N GLU A 151 11.88 3.20 -4.48
CA GLU A 151 12.02 2.78 -3.08
C GLU A 151 11.91 3.94 -2.10
N LEU A 152 12.39 5.12 -2.48
CA LEU A 152 12.31 6.35 -1.66
C LEU A 152 10.86 6.82 -1.46
N THR A 153 9.94 6.35 -2.28
CA THR A 153 8.50 6.70 -2.26
C THR A 153 7.58 5.50 -2.06
N THR A 154 8.15 4.34 -1.76
CA THR A 154 7.38 3.11 -1.57
C THR A 154 6.98 2.98 -0.10
N GLN A 155 5.67 2.92 0.13
CA GLN A 155 5.07 2.91 1.47
C GLN A 155 5.01 1.52 2.11
N GLY A 156 4.74 1.50 3.43
CA GLY A 156 4.59 0.31 4.26
C GLY A 156 5.90 -0.20 4.86
N VAL A 157 5.83 -1.15 5.80
CA VAL A 157 6.96 -1.54 6.66
C VAL A 157 7.72 -2.77 6.15
N MET A 158 6.99 -3.75 5.62
CA MET A 158 7.50 -5.05 5.16
C MET A 158 8.57 -4.92 4.07
N ASN A 159 9.57 -5.81 4.10
CA ASN A 159 10.64 -5.92 3.10
C ASN A 159 10.03 -6.05 1.70
N LYS A 160 10.17 -5.01 0.90
CA LYS A 160 9.60 -4.91 -0.45
C LYS A 160 10.48 -4.06 -1.35
N ALA A 161 10.45 -4.38 -2.63
CA ALA A 161 11.13 -3.63 -3.67
C ALA A 161 10.38 -3.76 -5.00
N TRP A 162 10.38 -2.69 -5.77
CA TRP A 162 9.91 -2.71 -7.15
C TRP A 162 10.99 -3.21 -8.08
N ARG A 163 10.56 -3.97 -9.08
CA ARG A 163 11.41 -4.49 -10.14
C ARG A 163 10.73 -4.29 -11.47
N ARG A 164 11.53 -4.09 -12.51
CA ARG A 164 11.03 -4.08 -13.89
C ARG A 164 11.49 -5.34 -14.62
N THR A 165 10.58 -6.29 -14.78
CA THR A 165 10.81 -7.56 -15.48
C THR A 165 9.90 -7.63 -16.70
N ASP A 166 10.44 -7.91 -17.89
CA ASP A 166 9.68 -8.00 -19.14
C ASP A 166 8.72 -6.82 -19.37
N ASN A 167 9.22 -5.60 -19.12
CA ASN A 167 8.48 -4.33 -19.15
C ASN A 167 7.33 -4.19 -18.15
N LYS A 168 7.09 -5.16 -17.27
CA LYS A 168 6.12 -5.08 -16.18
C LYS A 168 6.74 -4.50 -14.91
N LEU A 169 5.95 -3.72 -14.20
CA LEU A 169 6.31 -3.19 -12.88
C LEU A 169 5.77 -4.12 -11.81
N LEU A 170 6.69 -4.79 -11.12
CA LEU A 170 6.39 -5.84 -10.15
C LEU A 170 6.82 -5.41 -8.75
N LEU A 171 5.93 -5.51 -7.78
CA LEU A 171 6.29 -5.34 -6.37
C LEU A 171 6.59 -6.70 -5.77
N TYR A 172 7.85 -6.93 -5.40
CA TYR A 172 8.25 -8.10 -4.63
C TYR A 172 8.12 -7.76 -3.16
N LYS A 173 7.50 -8.64 -2.37
CA LYS A 173 7.44 -8.54 -0.91
C LYS A 173 7.98 -9.82 -0.28
N ARG A 174 8.78 -9.70 0.77
CA ARG A 174 9.34 -10.80 1.56
C ARG A 174 8.87 -10.72 3.01
N GLY A 175 8.46 -11.86 3.56
CA GLY A 175 8.15 -12.01 4.98
C GLY A 175 9.38 -11.81 5.87
N ASN A 176 9.17 -11.80 7.18
CA ASN A 176 10.29 -11.90 8.11
C ASN A 176 10.80 -13.36 8.12
N ILE A 177 12.07 -13.56 8.51
CA ILE A 177 12.69 -14.88 8.63
C ILE A 177 13.30 -15.02 10.03
N GLY A 178 13.58 -16.27 10.44
CA GLY A 178 14.32 -16.55 11.69
C GLY A 178 13.49 -17.18 12.82
N ALA A 179 12.22 -17.47 12.60
CA ALA A 179 11.40 -18.27 13.52
C ALA A 179 10.41 -19.16 12.75
N ALA A 180 9.98 -20.26 13.37
CA ALA A 180 9.13 -21.28 12.72
C ALA A 180 7.77 -20.74 12.25
N ASN A 181 7.26 -19.70 12.91
CA ASN A 181 6.00 -19.03 12.62
C ASN A 181 6.14 -17.82 11.69
N LEU A 182 7.29 -17.66 11.02
CA LEU A 182 7.52 -16.60 10.03
C LEU A 182 7.60 -17.19 8.61
N ASP A 183 7.78 -16.31 7.63
CA ASP A 183 7.87 -16.60 6.18
C ASP A 183 6.65 -17.34 5.61
N LYS A 184 5.44 -16.96 6.04
CA LYS A 184 4.18 -17.44 5.43
C LYS A 184 3.35 -16.32 4.82
N GLU A 185 3.79 -15.08 4.99
CA GLU A 185 3.15 -13.89 4.44
C GLU A 185 3.05 -13.98 2.91
N HIS A 186 4.03 -14.60 2.25
CA HIS A 186 3.98 -14.79 0.80
C HIS A 186 2.88 -15.78 0.35
N PHE A 187 2.65 -16.85 1.12
CA PHE A 187 1.52 -17.76 0.91
C PHE A 187 0.20 -17.06 1.23
N SER A 188 0.12 -16.38 2.37
CA SER A 188 -1.08 -15.68 2.80
C SER A 188 -1.55 -14.65 1.77
N GLU A 189 -0.64 -13.80 1.28
CA GLU A 189 -0.93 -12.81 0.24
C GLU A 189 -1.48 -13.46 -1.05
N SER A 190 -0.81 -14.52 -1.53
CA SER A 190 -1.14 -15.17 -2.80
C SER A 190 -2.42 -16.00 -2.72
N ILE A 191 -2.63 -16.72 -1.61
CA ILE A 191 -3.83 -17.53 -1.39
C ILE A 191 -5.04 -16.62 -1.12
N ALA A 192 -4.89 -15.55 -0.34
CA ALA A 192 -5.98 -14.58 -0.12
C ALA A 192 -6.40 -13.92 -1.44
N SER A 193 -5.46 -13.60 -2.33
CA SER A 193 -5.75 -13.11 -3.68
C SER A 193 -6.60 -14.11 -4.49
N GLU A 194 -6.25 -15.40 -4.49
CA GLU A 194 -7.02 -16.43 -5.17
C GLU A 194 -8.42 -16.63 -4.56
N ILE A 195 -8.56 -16.51 -3.23
CA ILE A 195 -9.86 -16.53 -2.55
C ILE A 195 -10.72 -15.34 -3.01
N GLY A 196 -10.15 -14.13 -3.02
CA GLY A 196 -10.84 -12.93 -3.50
C GLY A 196 -11.31 -13.06 -4.94
N LYS A 197 -10.46 -13.63 -5.81
CA LYS A 197 -10.77 -13.91 -7.22
C LYS A 197 -11.94 -14.88 -7.38
N ILE A 198 -11.98 -16.01 -6.64
CA ILE A 198 -13.12 -16.94 -6.76
C ILE A 198 -14.42 -16.35 -6.23
N LEU A 199 -14.35 -15.41 -5.26
CA LEU A 199 -15.48 -14.65 -4.73
C LEU A 199 -15.95 -13.53 -5.68
N GLY A 200 -15.21 -13.24 -6.75
CA GLY A 200 -15.51 -12.16 -7.69
C GLY A 200 -15.24 -10.77 -7.12
N LEU A 201 -14.34 -10.67 -6.12
CA LEU A 201 -13.90 -9.39 -5.57
C LEU A 201 -12.82 -8.78 -6.46
N ASN A 202 -12.78 -7.44 -6.49
CA ASN A 202 -11.68 -6.70 -7.10
C ASN A 202 -10.44 -6.81 -6.21
N CYS A 203 -9.69 -7.91 -6.32
CA CYS A 203 -8.43 -8.14 -5.60
C CYS A 203 -7.25 -8.12 -6.58
N ILE A 204 -6.12 -7.56 -6.15
CA ILE A 204 -4.89 -7.66 -6.93
C ILE A 204 -4.45 -9.11 -7.03
N PRO A 205 -4.16 -9.63 -8.24
CA PRO A 205 -3.55 -10.95 -8.41
C PRO A 205 -2.15 -10.99 -7.79
N TYR A 206 -1.92 -11.99 -6.94
CA TYR A 206 -0.60 -12.30 -6.39
C TYR A 206 -0.18 -13.73 -6.74
N TRP A 207 1.14 -13.93 -6.85
CA TRP A 207 1.75 -15.25 -6.94
C TRP A 207 3.01 -15.33 -6.08
N THR A 208 3.50 -16.56 -5.87
CA THR A 208 4.77 -16.79 -5.18
C THR A 208 5.92 -16.91 -6.18
N ASP A 209 7.06 -16.31 -5.82
CA ASP A 209 8.29 -16.37 -6.59
C ASP A 209 9.50 -16.49 -5.64
N LYS A 210 10.71 -16.68 -6.20
CA LYS A 210 11.96 -16.66 -5.46
C LYS A 210 12.90 -15.60 -6.00
N TRP A 211 13.39 -14.73 -5.12
CA TRP A 211 14.45 -13.77 -5.44
C TRP A 211 15.67 -14.01 -4.55
N HIS A 212 16.82 -14.35 -5.17
CA HIS A 212 18.04 -14.77 -4.45
C HIS A 212 17.78 -15.81 -3.35
N ASN A 213 17.03 -16.87 -3.69
CA ASN A 213 16.62 -17.95 -2.79
C ASN A 213 15.71 -17.54 -1.61
N GLN A 214 15.16 -16.33 -1.61
CA GLN A 214 14.16 -15.90 -0.64
C GLN A 214 12.76 -16.05 -1.25
N ASN A 215 11.80 -16.57 -0.48
CA ASN A 215 10.41 -16.66 -0.92
C ASN A 215 9.79 -15.26 -0.94
N CYS A 216 8.99 -14.97 -1.96
CA CYS A 216 8.37 -13.67 -2.16
C CYS A 216 6.92 -13.83 -2.58
N SER A 217 6.05 -12.92 -2.17
CA SER A 217 4.83 -12.63 -2.91
C SER A 217 5.10 -11.53 -3.93
N VAL A 218 4.48 -11.64 -5.10
CA VAL A 218 4.67 -10.72 -6.21
C VAL A 218 3.32 -10.29 -6.77
N CYS A 219 3.18 -9.00 -7.09
CA CYS A 219 2.05 -8.48 -7.84
C CYS A 219 2.51 -7.47 -8.90
N GLU A 220 1.66 -7.27 -9.90
CA GLU A 220 1.77 -6.14 -10.82
C GLU A 220 1.21 -4.87 -10.16
N ILE A 221 1.78 -3.72 -10.52
CA ILE A 221 1.28 -2.40 -10.12
C ILE A 221 -0.19 -2.20 -10.57
N PHE A 222 -0.99 -1.50 -9.75
CA PHE A 222 -2.38 -1.18 -10.07
C PHE A 222 -2.66 0.31 -10.32
N THR A 223 -1.66 1.16 -10.12
CA THR A 223 -1.67 2.58 -10.48
C THR A 223 -1.00 2.79 -11.83
N ASN A 224 -1.20 3.95 -12.44
CA ASN A 224 -0.53 4.36 -13.65
C ASN A 224 -0.44 5.89 -13.72
N LYS A 225 0.00 6.42 -14.87
CA LYS A 225 0.16 7.86 -15.09
C LYS A 225 -1.13 8.66 -14.89
N ASP A 226 -2.29 8.05 -15.12
CA ASP A 226 -3.59 8.71 -15.03
C ASP A 226 -4.36 8.35 -13.77
N LYS A 227 -4.06 7.21 -13.14
CA LYS A 227 -4.76 6.67 -11.97
C LYS A 227 -3.82 6.52 -10.78
N GLY A 228 -4.07 7.28 -9.74
CA GLY A 228 -3.33 7.23 -8.47
C GLY A 228 -4.04 6.45 -7.38
N TYR A 229 -3.37 6.24 -6.25
CA TYR A 229 -3.93 5.61 -5.05
C TYR A 229 -4.11 6.63 -3.93
N LEU A 230 -5.34 6.72 -3.40
CA LEU A 230 -5.67 7.52 -2.22
C LEU A 230 -5.96 6.60 -1.02
N PRO A 231 -5.07 6.55 -0.01
CA PRO A 231 -5.36 5.88 1.25
C PRO A 231 -6.66 6.36 1.89
N PHE A 232 -7.47 5.43 2.41
CA PHE A 232 -8.77 5.72 3.01
C PHE A 232 -8.69 6.73 4.17
N ARG A 233 -7.56 6.77 4.89
CA ARG A 233 -7.29 7.77 5.92
C ARG A 233 -7.51 9.20 5.42
N TYR A 234 -6.98 9.56 4.25
CA TYR A 234 -7.05 10.94 3.74
C TYR A 234 -8.47 11.29 3.28
N PHE A 235 -9.21 10.31 2.75
CA PHE A 235 -10.63 10.48 2.49
C PHE A 235 -11.40 10.82 3.78
N LEU A 236 -11.16 10.09 4.88
CA LEU A 236 -11.80 10.37 6.16
C LEU A 236 -11.39 11.73 6.75
N GLU A 237 -10.11 12.11 6.66
CA GLU A 237 -9.63 13.40 7.16
C GLU A 237 -10.24 14.58 6.39
N ALA A 238 -10.51 14.43 5.08
CA ALA A 238 -11.20 15.44 4.29
C ALA A 238 -12.67 15.63 4.70
N ILE A 239 -13.36 14.56 5.10
CA ILE A 239 -14.78 14.60 5.47
C ILE A 239 -14.97 15.00 6.93
N GLU A 240 -14.17 14.44 7.83
CA GLU A 240 -14.27 14.64 9.26
C GLU A 240 -12.88 14.59 9.90
N PRO A 241 -12.25 15.75 10.17
CA PRO A 241 -10.91 15.80 10.77
C PRO A 241 -10.83 15.19 12.18
N ASN A 242 -11.95 15.13 12.92
CA ASN A 242 -11.96 14.53 14.26
C ASN A 242 -12.05 13.00 14.20
N ARG A 243 -10.89 12.35 14.29
CA ARG A 243 -10.74 10.87 14.28
C ARG A 243 -11.63 10.12 15.27
N LYS A 244 -12.03 10.75 16.39
CA LYS A 244 -12.92 10.12 17.38
C LYS A 244 -14.32 9.81 16.81
N LYS A 245 -14.69 10.45 15.69
CA LYS A 245 -15.97 10.23 15.01
C LYS A 245 -15.92 9.15 13.93
N TRP A 246 -14.75 8.58 13.63
CA TRP A 246 -14.56 7.54 12.60
C TRP A 246 -15.06 6.15 13.04
N GLY A 247 -16.21 6.11 13.71
CA GLY A 247 -16.89 4.87 14.05
C GLY A 247 -17.44 4.19 12.78
N PHE A 248 -17.45 2.86 12.76
CA PHE A 248 -17.81 2.06 11.60
C PHE A 248 -19.15 2.46 10.96
N ALA A 249 -20.19 2.70 11.78
CA ALA A 249 -21.50 3.14 11.28
C ALA A 249 -21.45 4.51 10.57
N ASN A 250 -20.68 5.47 11.09
CA ASN A 250 -20.53 6.78 10.44
C ASN A 250 -19.75 6.64 9.13
N VAL A 251 -18.67 5.85 9.15
CA VAL A 251 -17.84 5.63 7.97
C VAL A 251 -18.64 5.00 6.82
N ILE A 252 -19.50 4.03 7.10
CA ILE A 252 -20.41 3.43 6.12
C ILE A 252 -21.32 4.48 5.43
N GLU A 253 -21.73 5.53 6.16
CA GLU A 253 -22.57 6.60 5.62
C GLU A 253 -21.78 7.66 4.85
N TRP A 254 -20.48 7.81 5.12
CA TRP A 254 -19.62 8.75 4.41
C TRP A 254 -19.10 8.22 3.08
N ILE A 255 -19.02 6.89 2.90
CA ILE A 255 -18.56 6.29 1.65
C ILE A 255 -19.57 6.55 0.52
N PRO A 256 -19.12 7.02 -0.66
CA PRO A 256 -19.99 7.19 -1.83
C PRO A 256 -20.77 5.92 -2.15
N LYS A 257 -22.05 6.07 -2.54
CA LYS A 257 -22.99 4.96 -2.71
C LYS A 257 -22.47 3.90 -3.70
N GLU A 258 -21.81 4.36 -4.76
CA GLU A 258 -21.20 3.56 -5.82
C GLU A 258 -20.07 2.65 -5.33
N PHE A 259 -19.37 3.01 -4.26
CA PHE A 259 -18.24 2.25 -3.69
C PHE A 259 -18.59 1.54 -2.38
N LYS A 260 -19.77 1.83 -1.83
CA LYS A 260 -20.23 1.30 -0.54
C LYS A 260 -20.23 -0.23 -0.50
N GLN A 261 -20.65 -0.88 -1.59
CA GLN A 261 -20.68 -2.35 -1.63
C GLN A 261 -19.27 -2.96 -1.62
N ASP A 262 -18.29 -2.37 -2.32
CA ASP A 262 -16.90 -2.85 -2.32
C ASP A 262 -16.29 -2.78 -0.91
N PHE A 263 -16.56 -1.69 -0.18
CA PHE A 263 -16.15 -1.57 1.21
C PHE A 263 -16.83 -2.62 2.12
N LEU A 264 -18.14 -2.83 1.98
CA LEU A 264 -18.85 -3.84 2.77
C LEU A 264 -18.37 -5.26 2.47
N ASP A 265 -18.08 -5.55 1.20
CA ASP A 265 -17.50 -6.84 0.78
C ASP A 265 -16.10 -7.05 1.35
N MET A 266 -15.27 -6.00 1.37
CA MET A 266 -13.95 -6.02 2.02
C MET A 266 -14.08 -6.41 3.50
N ILE A 267 -15.03 -5.84 4.24
CA ILE A 267 -15.22 -6.16 5.67
C ILE A 267 -15.56 -7.65 5.87
N VAL A 268 -16.46 -8.20 5.06
CA VAL A 268 -16.81 -9.63 5.17
C VAL A 268 -15.66 -10.51 4.68
N PHE A 269 -14.94 -10.08 3.64
CA PHE A 269 -13.75 -10.77 3.14
C PHE A 269 -12.64 -10.83 4.19
N ASP A 270 -12.35 -9.71 4.85
CA ASP A 270 -11.34 -9.62 5.92
C ASP A 270 -11.67 -10.54 7.10
N TYR A 271 -12.96 -10.73 7.44
CA TYR A 271 -13.38 -11.76 8.38
C TYR A 271 -13.14 -13.18 7.87
N ILE A 272 -13.48 -13.47 6.60
CA ILE A 272 -13.27 -14.80 6.00
C ILE A 272 -11.79 -15.20 6.01
N ILE A 273 -10.90 -14.26 5.68
CA ILE A 273 -9.46 -14.51 5.66
C ILE A 273 -8.77 -14.22 6.99
N GLU A 274 -9.49 -13.74 8.01
CA GLU A 274 -8.93 -13.29 9.29
C GLU A 274 -7.77 -12.28 9.12
N ASN A 275 -8.04 -11.19 8.41
CA ASN A 275 -7.05 -10.14 8.19
C ASN A 275 -6.82 -9.32 9.47
N ARG A 276 -5.56 -9.21 9.89
CA ARG A 276 -5.16 -8.50 11.11
C ARG A 276 -4.45 -7.19 10.86
N ASP A 277 -4.29 -6.77 9.59
CA ASP A 277 -3.55 -5.56 9.22
C ASP A 277 -4.31 -4.69 8.21
N ARG A 278 -5.67 -4.76 8.18
CA ARG A 278 -6.50 -3.79 7.44
C ARG A 278 -6.56 -2.43 8.14
N HIS A 279 -5.42 -1.73 8.21
CA HIS A 279 -5.36 -0.34 8.64
C HIS A 279 -5.78 0.61 7.50
N LEU A 280 -6.08 1.87 7.82
CA LEU A 280 -6.59 2.90 6.88
C LEU A 280 -5.66 3.28 5.71
N GLY A 281 -4.51 2.62 5.60
CA GLY A 281 -3.55 2.73 4.49
C GLY A 281 -3.59 1.54 3.52
N ASN A 282 -4.15 0.40 3.95
CA ASN A 282 -4.24 -0.85 3.19
C ASN A 282 -5.58 -1.02 2.46
N PHE A 283 -6.32 0.08 2.30
CA PHE A 283 -7.48 0.20 1.43
C PHE A 283 -7.76 1.70 1.19
N GLY A 284 -8.60 2.00 0.20
CA GLY A 284 -8.85 3.36 -0.21
C GLY A 284 -9.50 3.44 -1.58
N PHE A 285 -9.12 4.45 -2.36
CA PHE A 285 -9.71 4.72 -3.66
C PHE A 285 -8.63 4.82 -4.74
N ILE A 286 -9.02 4.48 -5.97
CA ILE A 286 -8.31 4.95 -7.16
C ILE A 286 -8.81 6.35 -7.46
N ILE A 287 -7.88 7.27 -7.75
CA ILE A 287 -8.20 8.66 -8.08
C ILE A 287 -7.65 9.04 -9.45
N ASP A 288 -8.27 10.00 -10.11
CA ASP A 288 -7.71 10.62 -11.32
C ASP A 288 -6.54 11.51 -10.91
N ASN A 289 -5.36 11.27 -11.46
CA ASN A 289 -4.18 12.04 -11.09
C ASN A 289 -4.29 13.53 -11.49
N ASN A 290 -5.07 13.87 -12.53
CA ASN A 290 -5.20 15.25 -13.00
C ASN A 290 -6.20 16.05 -12.17
N THR A 291 -7.34 15.45 -11.80
CA THR A 291 -8.45 16.13 -11.11
C THR A 291 -8.54 15.82 -9.61
N GLN A 292 -7.89 14.74 -9.16
CA GLN A 292 -7.99 14.17 -7.82
C GLN A 292 -9.39 13.65 -7.44
N GLU A 293 -10.25 13.43 -8.42
CA GLU A 293 -11.58 12.85 -8.21
C GLU A 293 -11.50 11.34 -7.95
N LEU A 294 -12.42 10.84 -7.13
CA LEU A 294 -12.52 9.41 -6.86
C LEU A 294 -13.07 8.68 -8.10
N LEU A 295 -12.37 7.64 -8.56
CA LEU A 295 -12.74 6.86 -9.74
C LEU A 295 -13.36 5.50 -9.38
N SER A 296 -12.80 4.83 -8.37
CA SER A 296 -13.28 3.54 -7.90
C SER A 296 -12.79 3.25 -6.48
N PHE A 297 -13.40 2.28 -5.79
CA PHE A 297 -12.72 1.64 -4.67
C PHE A 297 -11.43 0.97 -5.17
N ALA A 298 -10.36 1.06 -4.40
CA ALA A 298 -9.10 0.42 -4.77
C ALA A 298 -9.24 -1.10 -4.76
N PRO A 299 -8.59 -1.83 -5.69
CA PRO A 299 -8.53 -3.28 -5.58
C PRO A 299 -7.94 -3.68 -4.21
N LEU A 300 -8.41 -4.77 -3.61
CA LEU A 300 -7.88 -5.24 -2.34
C LEU A 300 -6.44 -5.74 -2.52
N PHE A 301 -5.56 -5.30 -1.63
CA PHE A 301 -4.14 -5.63 -1.60
C PHE A 301 -3.64 -5.70 -0.14
N ASP A 302 -2.38 -6.09 0.07
CA ASP A 302 -1.73 -6.21 1.40
C ASP A 302 -2.50 -7.16 2.32
N GLN A 303 -2.56 -8.42 1.90
CA GLN A 303 -3.21 -9.50 2.64
C GLN A 303 -2.22 -10.38 3.43
N GLY A 304 -0.93 -10.03 3.46
CA GLY A 304 0.13 -10.87 4.03
C GLY A 304 -0.04 -11.20 5.51
N TYR A 305 -0.74 -10.36 6.27
CA TYR A 305 -1.12 -10.59 7.68
C TYR A 305 -2.54 -11.14 7.84
N SER A 306 -2.99 -11.94 6.87
CA SER A 306 -4.22 -12.72 6.93
C SER A 306 -3.92 -14.22 7.03
N LEU A 307 -4.95 -15.06 6.98
CA LEU A 307 -4.89 -16.53 6.91
C LEU A 307 -4.02 -17.15 7.99
N MET A 308 -3.93 -16.47 9.15
CA MET A 308 -3.07 -16.87 10.26
C MET A 308 -1.61 -17.09 9.81
N ALA A 309 -1.04 -16.18 9.01
CA ALA A 309 0.34 -16.28 8.48
C ALA A 309 1.41 -16.49 9.58
N ASN A 310 1.15 -16.04 10.81
CA ASN A 310 2.04 -16.20 11.94
C ASN A 310 1.69 -17.38 12.86
N ALA A 311 0.84 -18.30 12.41
CA ALA A 311 0.45 -19.49 13.16
C ALA A 311 1.42 -20.66 12.97
N LEU A 312 1.49 -21.48 14.02
CA LEU A 312 1.95 -22.85 13.99
C LEU A 312 0.78 -23.80 13.72
N GLU A 313 1.07 -25.06 13.42
CA GLU A 313 0.04 -26.07 13.11
C GLU A 313 -0.98 -26.21 14.26
N GLU A 314 -0.51 -26.20 15.51
CA GLU A 314 -1.36 -26.32 16.70
C GLU A 314 -2.33 -25.16 16.90
N ASP A 315 -2.04 -23.97 16.35
CA ASP A 315 -2.93 -22.81 16.47
C ASP A 315 -4.26 -23.04 15.72
N PHE A 316 -4.27 -23.90 14.70
CA PHE A 316 -5.49 -24.29 14.00
C PHE A 316 -6.37 -25.25 14.81
N ASN A 317 -5.89 -25.78 15.95
CA ASN A 317 -6.68 -26.62 16.86
C ASN A 317 -7.60 -25.81 17.79
N LYS A 318 -7.40 -24.49 17.86
CA LYS A 318 -8.27 -23.57 18.61
C LYS A 318 -9.71 -23.61 18.06
N ASP A 319 -10.65 -23.13 18.87
CA ASP A 319 -12.02 -22.93 18.40
C ASP A 319 -12.07 -21.75 17.41
N LEU A 320 -11.98 -22.07 16.13
CA LEU A 320 -12.00 -21.08 15.07
C LEU A 320 -13.37 -20.39 14.92
N LYS A 321 -14.45 -20.85 15.56
CA LYS A 321 -15.76 -20.18 15.53
C LYS A 321 -15.74 -18.91 16.39
N GLU A 322 -15.10 -19.01 17.55
CA GLU A 322 -14.97 -17.91 18.50
C GLU A 322 -13.71 -17.09 18.27
N TYR A 323 -12.68 -17.68 17.67
CA TYR A 323 -11.49 -16.94 17.27
C TYR A 323 -11.83 -15.80 16.29
N SER A 324 -11.53 -14.56 16.65
CA SER A 324 -11.55 -13.40 15.78
C SER A 324 -10.62 -12.35 16.36
N GLU A 325 -9.88 -11.65 15.51
CA GLU A 325 -8.98 -10.59 15.93
C GLU A 325 -9.67 -9.23 15.81
N SER A 326 -9.10 -8.24 16.49
CA SER A 326 -9.53 -6.83 16.38
C SER A 326 -9.21 -6.29 14.99
N HIS A 327 -10.17 -5.60 14.38
CA HIS A 327 -9.98 -4.94 13.10
C HIS A 327 -9.09 -3.70 13.28
N PRO A 328 -7.99 -3.50 12.54
CA PRO A 328 -7.03 -2.42 12.85
C PRO A 328 -7.58 -0.99 12.66
N SER A 329 -8.55 -0.83 11.76
CA SER A 329 -9.18 0.47 11.49
C SER A 329 -10.38 0.80 12.38
N PHE A 330 -10.99 -0.19 13.02
CA PHE A 330 -12.25 -0.03 13.77
C PHE A 330 -12.11 -0.78 15.08
N VAL A 331 -12.44 -0.17 16.22
CA VAL A 331 -12.20 -0.72 17.58
C VAL A 331 -13.16 -1.89 17.92
N LEU A 332 -13.39 -2.78 16.97
CA LEU A 332 -14.29 -3.93 17.01
C LEU A 332 -13.58 -5.13 16.37
N GLU A 333 -14.01 -6.34 16.72
CA GLU A 333 -13.50 -7.56 16.08
C GLU A 333 -14.00 -7.70 14.65
N ASN A 334 -13.21 -8.39 13.81
CA ASN A 334 -13.60 -8.74 12.44
C ASN A 334 -14.98 -9.43 12.39
N LYS A 335 -15.24 -10.37 13.32
CA LYS A 335 -16.52 -11.09 13.46
C LYS A 335 -17.70 -10.15 13.66
N ASP A 336 -17.58 -9.15 14.53
CA ASP A 336 -18.67 -8.22 14.85
C ASP A 336 -18.99 -7.29 13.68
N LEU A 337 -17.96 -6.76 13.03
CA LEU A 337 -18.10 -5.94 11.83
C LEU A 337 -18.75 -6.74 10.70
N ALA A 338 -18.24 -7.94 10.42
CA ALA A 338 -18.81 -8.80 9.40
C ALA A 338 -20.25 -9.18 9.72
N LYS A 339 -20.58 -9.52 10.97
CA LYS A 339 -21.96 -9.82 11.38
C LYS A 339 -22.90 -8.65 11.08
N TYR A 340 -22.52 -7.43 11.47
CA TYR A 340 -23.30 -6.22 11.17
C TYR A 340 -23.59 -6.08 9.68
N VAL A 341 -22.59 -6.35 8.83
CA VAL A 341 -22.73 -6.26 7.37
C VAL A 341 -23.58 -7.41 6.81
N ILE A 342 -23.37 -8.64 7.29
CA ILE A 342 -24.05 -9.84 6.81
C ILE A 342 -25.55 -9.77 7.08
N GLU A 343 -25.95 -9.31 8.28
CA GLU A 343 -27.37 -9.19 8.64
C GLU A 343 -28.16 -8.31 7.67
N ARG A 344 -27.49 -7.34 7.03
CA ARG A 344 -28.08 -6.41 6.06
C ARG A 344 -28.14 -6.96 4.64
N ASN A 345 -27.39 -8.01 4.32
CA ASN A 345 -27.41 -8.65 3.00
C ASN A 345 -27.06 -10.15 3.07
N LYS A 346 -27.88 -10.92 3.79
CA LYS A 346 -27.63 -12.35 4.04
C LYS A 346 -27.47 -13.15 2.75
N GLN A 347 -28.27 -12.86 1.73
CA GLN A 347 -28.26 -13.61 0.47
C GLN A 347 -26.93 -13.48 -0.28
N ARG A 348 -26.32 -12.29 -0.30
CA ARG A 348 -25.01 -12.07 -0.91
C ARG A 348 -23.94 -12.93 -0.26
N TYR A 349 -23.84 -12.88 1.07
CA TYR A 349 -22.75 -13.55 1.77
C TYR A 349 -22.97 -15.06 1.94
N LYS A 350 -24.22 -15.54 1.92
CA LYS A 350 -24.52 -16.97 1.68
C LYS A 350 -24.08 -17.41 0.26
N GLY A 351 -24.07 -16.49 -0.70
CA GLY A 351 -23.43 -16.70 -2.01
C GLY A 351 -21.92 -16.88 -1.92
N PHE A 352 -21.24 -16.12 -1.06
CA PHE A 352 -19.80 -16.30 -0.80
C PHE A 352 -19.53 -17.68 -0.20
N THR A 353 -20.29 -18.11 0.82
CA THR A 353 -20.09 -19.42 1.45
C THR A 353 -20.29 -20.57 0.47
N LYS A 354 -21.33 -20.50 -0.38
CA LYS A 354 -21.56 -21.49 -1.45
C LYS A 354 -20.36 -21.54 -2.41
N THR A 355 -19.85 -20.39 -2.81
CA THR A 355 -18.72 -20.30 -3.76
C THR A 355 -17.44 -20.88 -3.16
N LEU A 356 -17.11 -20.53 -1.91
CA LEU A 356 -15.95 -21.05 -1.20
C LEU A 356 -16.02 -22.58 -1.08
N ARG A 357 -17.16 -23.13 -0.64
CA ARG A 357 -17.35 -24.59 -0.50
C ARG A 357 -17.19 -25.35 -1.82
N LEU A 358 -17.53 -24.73 -2.95
CA LEU A 358 -17.44 -25.37 -4.27
C LEU A 358 -16.07 -25.22 -4.93
N LYS A 359 -15.35 -24.12 -4.65
CA LYS A 359 -14.18 -23.72 -5.45
C LYS A 359 -12.87 -23.70 -4.69
N ILE A 360 -12.86 -23.73 -3.35
CA ILE A 360 -11.62 -23.56 -2.57
C ILE A 360 -10.57 -24.63 -2.88
N ASP A 361 -10.98 -25.86 -3.19
CA ASP A 361 -10.03 -26.93 -3.51
C ASP A 361 -9.33 -26.74 -4.87
N ASN A 362 -9.89 -25.89 -5.75
CA ASN A 362 -9.41 -25.66 -7.11
C ASN A 362 -8.54 -24.40 -7.26
N ILE A 363 -8.25 -23.67 -6.17
CA ILE A 363 -7.36 -22.51 -6.24
C ILE A 363 -5.89 -22.94 -6.36
N ASN A 364 -5.03 -22.00 -6.77
CA ASN A 364 -3.60 -22.23 -6.66
C ASN A 364 -3.15 -22.12 -5.19
N TRP A 365 -2.59 -23.21 -4.66
CA TRP A 365 -2.05 -23.27 -3.29
C TRP A 365 -0.55 -22.96 -3.23
N PHE A 366 0.10 -22.66 -4.36
CA PHE A 366 1.48 -22.19 -4.45
C PHE A 366 2.52 -23.11 -3.78
N ASN A 367 2.23 -24.41 -3.67
CA ASN A 367 3.02 -25.39 -2.93
C ASN A 367 3.16 -25.06 -1.42
N CYS A 368 2.16 -24.41 -0.81
CA CYS A 368 2.15 -24.21 0.64
C CYS A 368 2.13 -25.56 1.38
N PRO A 369 2.71 -25.65 2.59
CA PRO A 369 2.71 -26.88 3.37
C PRO A 369 1.30 -27.43 3.60
N ASN A 370 1.12 -28.75 3.52
CA ASN A 370 -0.19 -29.40 3.64
C ASN A 370 -0.91 -29.04 4.95
N TRP A 371 -0.19 -29.00 6.08
CA TRP A 371 -0.78 -28.62 7.36
C TRP A 371 -1.39 -27.20 7.31
N TYR A 372 -0.71 -26.27 6.64
CA TYR A 372 -1.16 -24.88 6.54
C TYR A 372 -2.35 -24.75 5.59
N LYS A 373 -2.32 -25.47 4.46
CA LYS A 373 -3.46 -25.61 3.54
C LYS A 373 -4.72 -26.09 4.27
N GLU A 374 -4.61 -27.20 5.01
CA GLU A 374 -5.75 -27.77 5.72
C GLU A 374 -6.21 -26.87 6.87
N GLY A 375 -5.28 -26.18 7.56
CA GLY A 375 -5.59 -25.13 8.53
C GLY A 375 -6.41 -23.98 7.93
N ILE A 376 -5.98 -23.45 6.78
CA ILE A 376 -6.70 -22.38 6.05
C ILE A 376 -8.09 -22.86 5.63
N LYS A 377 -8.22 -24.08 5.11
CA LYS A 377 -9.53 -24.65 4.76
C LYS A 377 -10.44 -24.77 5.97
N LYS A 378 -9.90 -25.25 7.11
CA LYS A 378 -10.63 -25.33 8.38
C LYS A 378 -11.11 -23.96 8.83
N LEU A 379 -10.26 -22.93 8.76
CA LEU A 379 -10.63 -21.54 9.05
C LEU A 379 -11.78 -21.09 8.14
N ILE A 380 -11.60 -21.16 6.82
CA ILE A 380 -12.59 -20.68 5.84
C ILE A 380 -13.94 -21.41 5.97
N PHE A 381 -13.94 -22.73 6.15
CA PHE A 381 -15.18 -23.48 6.32
C PHE A 381 -15.87 -23.16 7.64
N THR A 382 -15.11 -22.91 8.69
CA THR A 382 -15.65 -22.42 9.96
C THR A 382 -16.30 -21.04 9.78
N ARG A 383 -15.65 -20.12 9.06
CA ARG A 383 -16.23 -18.81 8.71
C ARG A 383 -17.52 -18.98 7.90
N CYS A 384 -17.54 -19.92 6.96
CA CYS A 384 -18.75 -20.23 6.17
C CYS A 384 -19.90 -20.74 7.05
N GLU A 385 -19.63 -21.55 8.08
CA GLU A 385 -20.65 -22.00 9.04
C GLU A 385 -21.23 -20.82 9.82
N VAL A 386 -20.37 -19.94 10.34
CA VAL A 386 -20.80 -18.75 11.09
C VAL A 386 -21.65 -17.84 10.19
N ILE A 387 -21.20 -17.52 8.98
CA ILE A 387 -21.95 -16.70 8.02
C ILE A 387 -23.33 -17.31 7.71
N ASN A 388 -23.40 -18.63 7.55
CA ASN A 388 -24.66 -19.30 7.23
C ASN A 388 -25.65 -19.33 8.41
N SER A 389 -25.14 -19.25 9.65
CA SER A 389 -25.95 -19.21 10.88
C SER A 389 -26.57 -17.83 11.17
N ILE A 390 -26.01 -16.77 10.57
CA ILE A 390 -26.56 -15.40 10.58
C ILE A 390 -27.73 -15.32 9.59
#